data_AF-A0A960SHA8-F1
#
_entry.id   AF-A0A960SHA8-F1
#
_cell.length_a   1.000
_cell.length_b   1.000
_cell.length_c   1.000
_cell.angle_alpha   90.00
_cell.angle_beta   90.00
_cell.angle_gamma   90.00
#
_symmetry.space_group_name_H-M   'P 1'
#
loop_
_entity.id
_entity.type
_entity.pdbx_description
1 polymer ?
#
loop_
_entity_poly.entity_id
_entity_poly.type
_entity_poly.pdbx_seq_one_letter_code
_entity_poly.pdbx_strand_id
1 'polypeptide(L)'
;MGTFRLLQFNMQFGQVWDDSNPDNAPVRLDETVKTISLYDADLILLQEVEKAQPAGKQVQPPPNFSYLQKSLEGYESAFAYPPEDERELPFGIGLAIFSKYPILDTKTVTLPGAPIAFEFEGEKTSPTDRVLLSALVEIEGKSVHVLNTHLQAYFMINASGDDYPEQRNLVLEEAVAAEGPMVMAVDFNFAP
;
A
#
# COMPACT_ATOMS: atom_id res chain seq x y z
N MET A 1 10.35 24.99 -11.80
CA MET A 1 9.73 23.83 -11.17
C MET A 1 10.27 22.63 -11.91
N GLY A 2 11.07 21.78 -11.26
CA GLY A 2 11.44 20.53 -11.88
C GLY A 2 10.24 19.60 -12.00
N THR A 3 10.38 18.61 -12.86
CA THR A 3 9.41 17.55 -13.07
C THR A 3 9.95 16.29 -12.42
N PHE A 4 9.10 15.55 -11.70
CA PHE A 4 9.41 14.20 -11.24
C PHE A 4 8.33 13.24 -11.73
N ARG A 5 8.68 11.96 -11.80
CA ARG A 5 7.80 10.86 -12.21
C ARG A 5 7.39 10.06 -10.98
N LEU A 6 6.09 9.82 -10.84
CA LEU A 6 5.56 8.96 -9.79
C LEU A 6 4.91 7.73 -10.43
N LEU A 7 5.25 6.54 -9.90
CA LEU A 7 4.55 5.29 -10.18
C LEU A 7 3.76 4.88 -8.94
N GLN A 8 2.47 4.64 -9.13
CA GLN A 8 1.64 3.94 -8.15
C GLN A 8 1.29 2.57 -8.70
N PHE A 9 1.47 1.53 -7.88
CA PHE A 9 1.21 0.17 -8.31
C PHE A 9 0.84 -0.73 -7.12
N ASN A 10 -0.41 -1.19 -7.11
CA ASN A 10 -0.79 -2.33 -6.28
C ASN A 10 -0.19 -3.59 -6.93
N MET A 11 0.77 -4.20 -6.25
CA MET A 11 1.58 -5.28 -6.83
C MET A 11 1.09 -6.69 -6.49
N GLN A 12 -0.02 -6.83 -5.75
CA GLN A 12 -0.59 -8.11 -5.32
C GLN A 12 0.51 -9.07 -4.81
N PHE A 13 1.41 -8.58 -3.96
CA PHE A 13 2.58 -9.28 -3.40
C PHE A 13 3.47 -10.01 -4.43
N GLY A 14 3.42 -9.57 -5.69
CA GLY A 14 4.12 -10.15 -6.84
C GLY A 14 3.40 -11.32 -7.50
N GLN A 15 2.15 -11.63 -7.12
CA GLN A 15 1.35 -12.65 -7.77
C GLN A 15 0.99 -12.22 -9.19
N VAL A 16 1.31 -13.07 -10.16
CA VAL A 16 0.95 -12.81 -11.56
C VAL A 16 -0.51 -13.16 -11.83
N TRP A 17 -1.05 -12.71 -12.96
CA TRP A 17 -2.36 -13.15 -13.42
C TRP A 17 -2.26 -14.48 -14.19
N ASP A 18 -3.16 -15.42 -13.88
CA ASP A 18 -3.33 -16.68 -14.60
C ASP A 18 -4.84 -16.96 -14.74
N ASP A 19 -5.39 -16.86 -15.95
CA ASP A 19 -6.82 -17.09 -16.22
C ASP A 19 -7.31 -18.48 -15.77
N SER A 20 -6.40 -19.47 -15.76
CA SER A 20 -6.75 -20.84 -15.37
C SER A 20 -6.70 -21.07 -13.86
N ASN A 21 -6.06 -20.17 -13.11
CA ASN A 21 -5.86 -20.28 -11.67
C ASN A 21 -5.60 -18.91 -11.02
N PRO A 22 -6.58 -17.99 -11.05
CA PRO A 22 -6.36 -16.59 -10.69
C PRO A 22 -5.95 -16.41 -9.22
N ASP A 23 -6.46 -17.25 -8.32
CA ASP A 23 -6.21 -17.10 -6.88
C ASP A 23 -4.88 -17.73 -6.41
N ASN A 24 -4.32 -18.65 -7.20
CA ASN A 24 -3.10 -19.40 -6.83
C ASN A 24 -2.00 -19.30 -7.88
N ALA A 25 -2.03 -18.26 -8.71
CA ALA A 25 -0.96 -17.94 -9.62
C ALA A 25 0.36 -17.73 -8.85
N PRO A 26 1.52 -18.06 -9.46
CA PRO A 26 2.81 -17.98 -8.79
C PRO A 26 3.22 -16.52 -8.50
N VAL A 27 3.99 -16.33 -7.43
CA VAL A 27 4.66 -15.06 -7.12
C VAL A 27 5.95 -14.93 -7.93
N ARG A 28 6.12 -13.82 -8.66
CA ARG A 28 7.27 -13.52 -9.52
C ARG A 28 7.77 -12.09 -9.33
N LEU A 29 8.47 -11.85 -8.21
CA LEU A 29 8.96 -10.51 -7.85
C LEU A 29 9.98 -9.95 -8.85
N ASP A 30 10.72 -10.79 -9.57
CA ASP A 30 11.64 -10.36 -10.62
C ASP A 30 10.88 -9.71 -11.80
N GLU A 31 9.72 -10.25 -12.16
CA GLU A 31 8.84 -9.66 -13.17
C GLU A 31 8.22 -8.35 -12.66
N THR A 32 7.84 -8.28 -11.38
CA THR A 32 7.41 -7.03 -10.74
C THR A 32 8.50 -5.95 -10.81
N VAL A 33 9.72 -6.26 -10.40
CA VAL A 33 10.86 -5.32 -10.44
C VAL A 33 11.11 -4.86 -11.87
N LYS A 34 11.20 -5.81 -12.83
CA LYS A 34 11.40 -5.49 -14.24
C LYS A 34 10.35 -4.51 -14.73
N THR A 35 9.08 -4.73 -14.38
CA THR A 35 7.96 -3.87 -14.77
C THR A 35 8.09 -2.47 -14.16
N ILE A 36 8.33 -2.36 -12.85
CA ILE A 36 8.55 -1.09 -12.15
C ILE A 36 9.70 -0.30 -12.80
N SER A 37 10.82 -0.98 -13.11
CA SER A 37 12.00 -0.35 -13.71
C SER A 37 11.76 0.22 -15.11
N LEU A 38 10.80 -0.31 -15.89
CA LEU A 38 10.48 0.22 -17.23
C LEU A 38 9.93 1.65 -17.19
N TYR A 39 9.33 2.06 -16.07
CA TYR A 39 8.72 3.38 -15.94
C TYR A 39 9.72 4.47 -15.57
N ASP A 40 10.92 4.11 -15.10
CA ASP A 40 11.96 5.02 -14.62
C ASP A 40 11.37 6.15 -13.74
N ALA A 41 10.59 5.75 -12.73
CA ALA A 41 9.95 6.69 -11.82
C ALA A 41 10.97 7.24 -10.80
N ASP A 42 10.76 8.46 -10.32
CA ASP A 42 11.59 9.02 -9.24
C ASP A 42 11.01 8.67 -7.86
N LEU A 43 9.70 8.47 -7.81
CA LEU A 43 8.95 7.95 -6.65
C LEU A 43 8.15 6.71 -7.06
N ILE A 44 8.20 5.65 -6.26
CA ILE A 44 7.41 4.43 -6.45
C ILE A 44 6.62 4.15 -5.18
N LEU A 45 5.29 4.12 -5.28
CA LEU A 45 4.36 3.89 -4.18
C LEU A 45 3.65 2.56 -4.42
N LEU A 46 3.96 1.57 -3.58
CA LEU A 46 3.45 0.20 -3.71
C LEU A 46 2.40 -0.10 -2.65
N GLN A 47 1.37 -0.81 -3.06
CA GLN A 47 0.35 -1.42 -2.20
C GLN A 47 0.44 -2.94 -2.29
N GLU A 48 -0.03 -3.64 -1.26
CA GLU A 48 -0.01 -5.11 -1.19
C GLU A 48 1.39 -5.69 -1.39
N VAL A 49 2.39 -5.15 -0.70
CA VAL A 49 3.78 -5.57 -0.92
C VAL A 49 4.02 -7.01 -0.44
N GLU A 50 3.39 -7.41 0.66
CA GLU A 50 3.53 -8.71 1.32
C GLU A 50 2.22 -9.49 1.29
N LYS A 51 2.28 -10.80 1.52
CA LYS A 51 1.08 -11.64 1.72
C LYS A 51 0.87 -11.91 3.20
N ALA A 52 -0.33 -11.66 3.70
CA ALA A 52 -0.71 -12.04 5.06
C ALA A 52 -0.52 -13.56 5.26
N GLN A 53 0.13 -13.94 6.36
CA GLN A 53 0.29 -15.34 6.73
C GLN A 53 -0.91 -15.81 7.56
N PRO A 54 -1.10 -17.14 7.74
CA PRO A 54 -2.18 -17.65 8.58
C PRO A 54 -2.24 -16.97 9.95
N ALA A 55 -3.46 -16.70 10.43
CA ALA A 55 -3.75 -15.94 11.65
C ALA A 55 -3.18 -14.50 11.64
N GLY A 56 -3.10 -13.88 10.46
CA GLY A 56 -2.66 -12.50 10.28
C GLY A 56 -1.19 -12.22 10.62
N LYS A 57 -0.38 -13.27 10.72
CA LYS A 57 1.03 -13.12 11.11
C LYS A 57 1.81 -12.31 10.07
N GLN A 58 2.62 -11.38 10.56
CA GLN A 58 3.53 -10.58 9.76
C GLN A 58 4.97 -11.08 9.93
N VAL A 59 5.71 -11.19 8.82
CA VAL A 59 7.09 -11.71 8.83
C VAL A 59 8.08 -10.55 8.91
N GLN A 60 9.11 -10.72 9.75
CA GLN A 60 10.19 -9.75 9.94
C GLN A 60 11.58 -10.39 9.71
N PRO A 61 12.45 -9.80 8.87
CA PRO A 61 12.15 -8.68 7.97
C PRO A 61 11.10 -9.06 6.90
N PRO A 62 10.36 -8.11 6.32
CA PRO A 62 9.34 -8.40 5.32
C PRO A 62 10.03 -8.92 4.04
N PRO A 63 9.75 -10.15 3.58
CA PRO A 63 10.56 -10.81 2.56
C PRO A 63 10.45 -10.17 1.18
N ASN A 64 9.26 -9.79 0.72
CA ASN A 64 9.06 -9.16 -0.58
C ASN A 64 9.65 -7.74 -0.58
N PHE A 65 9.40 -6.96 0.47
CA PHE A 65 10.01 -5.63 0.61
C PHE A 65 11.53 -5.72 0.65
N SER A 66 12.10 -6.67 1.40
CA SER A 66 13.56 -6.88 1.46
C SER A 66 14.15 -7.23 0.10
N TYR A 67 13.40 -7.98 -0.73
CA TYR A 67 13.80 -8.28 -2.11
C TYR A 67 13.73 -7.04 -3.00
N LEU A 68 12.65 -6.26 -2.92
CA LEU A 68 12.46 -5.02 -3.67
C LEU A 68 13.53 -3.98 -3.31
N GLN A 69 13.82 -3.81 -2.03
CA GLN A 69 14.86 -2.89 -1.55
C GLN A 69 16.24 -3.23 -2.10
N LYS A 70 16.58 -4.51 -2.20
CA LYS A 70 17.84 -4.94 -2.83
C LYS A 70 17.84 -4.76 -4.34
N SER A 71 16.68 -4.89 -4.98
CA SER A 71 16.56 -4.88 -6.45
C SER A 71 16.42 -3.46 -7.03
N LEU A 72 15.84 -2.54 -6.26
CA LEU A 72 15.66 -1.13 -6.61
C LEU A 72 16.83 -0.30 -6.04
N GLU A 73 18.05 -0.64 -6.46
CA GLU A 73 19.25 0.08 -6.03
C GLU A 73 19.17 1.58 -6.37
N GLY A 74 19.67 2.42 -5.48
CA GLY A 74 19.65 3.88 -5.65
C GLY A 74 18.36 4.57 -5.18
N TYR A 75 17.40 3.82 -4.64
CA TYR A 75 16.24 4.38 -3.94
C TYR A 75 16.42 4.27 -2.43
N GLU A 76 16.11 5.35 -1.71
CA GLU A 76 15.73 5.26 -0.31
C GLU A 76 14.32 4.70 -0.19
N SER A 77 14.01 4.03 0.91
CA SER A 77 12.75 3.28 1.03
C SER A 77 12.15 3.34 2.42
N ALA A 78 10.83 3.43 2.50
CA ALA A 78 10.04 3.27 3.72
C ALA A 78 9.01 2.14 3.54
N PHE A 79 8.70 1.44 4.62
CA PHE A 79 7.73 0.35 4.62
C PHE A 79 6.88 0.37 5.89
N ALA A 80 5.61 0.00 5.77
CA ALA A 80 4.73 -0.21 6.91
C ALA A 80 3.76 -1.36 6.65
N TYR A 81 3.60 -2.22 7.64
CA TYR A 81 2.45 -3.12 7.73
C TYR A 81 1.25 -2.40 8.36
N PRO A 82 0.00 -2.86 8.11
CA PRO A 82 -1.11 -2.55 9.01
C PRO A 82 -0.88 -3.13 10.42
N PRO A 83 -1.65 -2.73 11.43
CA PRO A 83 -1.63 -3.42 12.73
C PRO A 83 -1.84 -4.94 12.56
N GLU A 84 -1.17 -5.75 13.38
CA GLU A 84 -1.40 -7.20 13.40
C GLU A 84 -2.84 -7.50 13.89
N ASP A 85 -3.52 -8.41 13.20
CA ASP A 85 -4.88 -8.82 13.53
C ASP A 85 -5.11 -10.27 13.12
N GLU A 86 -5.55 -11.12 14.04
CA GLU A 86 -5.78 -12.55 13.79
C GLU A 86 -6.87 -12.81 12.73
N ARG A 87 -7.74 -11.82 12.47
CA ARG A 87 -8.81 -11.86 11.48
C ARG A 87 -8.33 -11.55 10.06
N GLU A 88 -7.08 -11.11 9.90
CA GLU A 88 -6.53 -10.71 8.60
C GLU A 88 -6.61 -11.89 7.62
N LEU A 89 -7.26 -11.62 6.49
CA LEU A 89 -7.47 -12.60 5.43
C LEU A 89 -6.19 -12.78 4.60
N PRO A 90 -6.02 -13.90 3.87
CA PRO A 90 -4.76 -14.24 3.18
C PRO A 90 -4.54 -13.43 1.88
N PHE A 91 -4.82 -12.13 1.92
CA PHE A 91 -4.63 -11.16 0.85
C PHE A 91 -3.32 -10.39 0.99
N GLY A 92 -3.08 -9.45 0.07
CA GLY A 92 -1.94 -8.58 0.15
C GLY A 92 -2.06 -7.51 1.24
N ILE A 93 -0.94 -7.27 1.90
CA ILE A 93 -0.78 -6.31 2.99
C ILE A 93 0.52 -5.52 2.82
N GLY A 94 0.63 -4.44 3.57
CA GLY A 94 1.85 -3.63 3.62
C GLY A 94 1.97 -2.64 2.46
N LEU A 95 2.60 -1.52 2.78
CA LEU A 95 2.83 -0.39 1.89
C LEU A 95 4.32 -0.10 1.81
N ALA A 96 4.79 0.31 0.64
CA ALA A 96 6.15 0.81 0.48
C ALA A 96 6.20 2.13 -0.28
N ILE A 97 7.16 2.98 0.07
CA ILE A 97 7.55 4.17 -0.69
C ILE A 97 9.03 3.98 -1.04
N PHE A 98 9.38 4.10 -2.32
CA PHE A 98 10.77 4.20 -2.79
C PHE A 98 10.99 5.57 -3.42
N SER A 99 12.12 6.20 -3.14
CA SER A 99 12.47 7.53 -3.64
C SER A 99 13.93 7.62 -4.08
N LYS A 100 14.20 8.14 -5.28
CA LYS A 100 15.56 8.51 -5.71
C LYS A 100 16.08 9.75 -4.97
N TYR A 101 15.18 10.48 -4.30
CA TYR A 101 15.48 11.65 -3.49
C TYR A 101 15.52 11.28 -1.99
N PRO A 102 16.19 12.07 -1.14
CA PRO A 102 16.24 11.82 0.29
C PRO A 102 14.85 11.80 0.95
N ILE A 103 14.58 10.77 1.76
CA ILE A 103 13.44 10.68 2.66
C ILE A 103 13.88 11.28 4.00
N LEU A 104 13.31 12.43 4.35
CA LEU A 104 13.65 13.19 5.55
C LEU A 104 12.93 12.68 6.81
N ASP A 105 11.69 12.21 6.65
CA ASP A 105 10.87 11.70 7.73
C ASP A 105 9.80 10.72 7.20
N THR A 106 9.29 9.85 8.09
CA THR A 106 8.22 8.90 7.79
C THR A 106 7.21 8.82 8.92
N LYS A 107 5.93 8.72 8.59
CA LYS A 107 4.84 8.59 9.56
C LYS A 107 3.87 7.50 9.11
N THR A 108 3.31 6.76 10.06
CA THR A 108 2.22 5.81 9.82
C THR A 108 0.98 6.21 10.60
N VAL A 109 -0.18 6.09 9.99
CA VAL A 109 -1.48 6.30 10.64
C VAL A 109 -2.34 5.07 10.42
N THR A 110 -2.89 4.51 11.49
CA THR A 110 -3.87 3.43 11.41
C THR A 110 -5.19 3.95 10.88
N LEU A 111 -5.75 3.24 9.89
CA LEU A 111 -7.05 3.52 9.31
C LEU A 111 -8.01 2.40 9.75
N PRO A 112 -8.98 2.67 10.63
CA PRO A 112 -9.77 1.62 11.26
C PRO A 112 -10.59 0.83 10.23
N GLY A 113 -10.69 -0.48 10.43
CA GLY A 113 -11.61 -1.33 9.69
C GLY A 113 -13.07 -0.94 9.96
N ALA A 114 -13.92 -1.03 8.93
CA ALA A 114 -15.35 -0.76 9.11
C ALA A 114 -15.99 -1.78 10.08
N PRO A 115 -16.89 -1.35 10.98
CA PRO A 115 -17.57 -2.22 11.93
C PRO A 115 -18.72 -3.00 11.27
N ILE A 116 -18.42 -3.71 10.17
CA ILE A 116 -19.36 -4.52 9.40
C ILE A 116 -18.94 -5.98 9.45
N ALA A 117 -19.90 -6.86 9.72
CA ALA A 117 -19.69 -8.30 9.66
C ALA A 117 -19.93 -8.83 8.24
N PHE A 118 -19.09 -9.75 7.80
CA PHE A 118 -19.28 -10.50 6.56
C PHE A 118 -18.86 -11.96 6.74
N GLU A 119 -19.17 -12.81 5.77
CA GLU A 119 -18.79 -14.22 5.75
C GLU A 119 -17.66 -14.45 4.75
N PHE A 120 -16.61 -15.14 5.17
CA PHE A 120 -15.51 -15.57 4.32
C PHE A 120 -15.24 -17.05 4.58
N GLU A 121 -15.28 -17.88 3.54
CA GLU A 121 -15.11 -19.34 3.65
C GLU A 121 -16.04 -20.02 4.70
N GLY A 122 -17.24 -19.47 4.91
CA GLY A 122 -18.22 -19.97 5.88
C GLY A 122 -18.04 -19.46 7.31
N GLU A 123 -17.00 -18.67 7.57
CA GLU A 123 -16.71 -18.08 8.88
C GLU A 123 -17.10 -16.60 8.92
N LYS A 124 -17.67 -16.16 10.04
CA LYS A 124 -18.02 -14.76 10.26
C LYS A 124 -16.79 -13.98 10.70
N THR A 125 -16.50 -12.89 9.99
CA THR A 125 -15.39 -11.97 10.30
C THR A 125 -15.81 -10.52 10.03
N SER A 126 -14.87 -9.59 10.15
CA SER A 126 -15.03 -8.17 9.83
C SER A 126 -13.73 -7.61 9.23
N PRO A 127 -13.77 -6.48 8.51
CA PRO A 127 -12.57 -5.82 8.02
C PRO A 127 -11.56 -5.55 9.13
N THR A 128 -10.29 -5.74 8.82
CA THR A 128 -9.15 -5.37 9.66
C THR A 128 -8.72 -3.95 9.36
N ASP A 129 -7.87 -3.40 10.23
CA ASP A 129 -7.33 -2.06 10.08
C ASP A 129 -6.39 -1.97 8.87
N ARG A 130 -6.43 -0.84 8.18
CA ARG A 130 -5.50 -0.45 7.13
C ARG A 130 -4.46 0.51 7.69
N VAL A 131 -3.50 0.89 6.85
CA VAL A 131 -2.47 1.87 7.21
C VAL A 131 -2.36 2.94 6.12
N LEU A 132 -2.07 4.16 6.53
CA LEU A 132 -1.54 5.23 5.69
C LEU A 132 -0.05 5.36 6.01
N LEU A 133 0.80 5.27 4.99
CA LEU A 133 2.22 5.52 5.08
C LEU A 133 2.53 6.88 4.42
N SER A 134 3.14 7.77 5.18
CA SER A 134 3.54 9.10 4.73
C SER A 134 5.06 9.24 4.80
N ALA A 135 5.63 9.96 3.84
CA ALA A 135 7.04 10.36 3.82
C ALA A 135 7.18 11.84 3.48
N LEU A 136 8.16 12.50 4.11
CA LEU A 136 8.61 13.83 3.70
C LEU A 136 9.85 13.66 2.82
N VAL A 137 9.76 14.05 1.54
CA VAL A 137 10.84 13.83 0.56
C VAL A 137 11.41 15.17 0.10
N GLU A 138 12.73 15.29 0.02
CA GLU A 138 13.39 16.49 -0.51
C GLU A 138 13.61 16.39 -2.03
N ILE A 139 12.70 16.96 -2.80
CA ILE A 139 12.78 16.98 -4.27
C ILE A 139 13.35 18.32 -4.73
N GLU A 140 14.58 18.30 -5.25
CA GLU A 140 15.28 19.49 -5.75
C GLU A 140 15.31 20.67 -4.75
N GLY A 141 15.59 20.37 -3.47
CA GLY A 141 15.65 21.37 -2.40
C GLY A 141 14.28 21.86 -1.90
N LYS A 142 13.20 21.14 -2.21
CA LYS A 142 11.86 21.38 -1.67
C LYS A 142 11.33 20.15 -0.97
N SER A 143 10.80 20.34 0.23
CA SER A 143 10.08 19.28 0.94
C SER A 143 8.71 19.06 0.30
N VAL A 144 8.43 17.81 -0.05
CA VAL A 144 7.16 17.35 -0.63
C VAL A 144 6.61 16.22 0.23
N HIS A 145 5.36 16.33 0.65
CA HIS A 145 4.67 15.27 1.37
C HIS A 145 4.20 14.19 0.38
N VAL A 146 4.54 12.94 0.66
CA VAL A 146 4.18 11.78 -0.16
C VAL A 146 3.32 10.85 0.68
N LEU A 147 2.07 10.65 0.30
CA LEU A 147 1.11 9.80 1.02
C LEU A 147 0.79 8.54 0.19
N ASN A 148 0.84 7.38 0.82
CA ASN A 148 0.52 6.08 0.23
C ASN A 148 -0.48 5.33 1.12
N THR A 149 -1.58 4.84 0.56
CA THR A 149 -2.53 3.98 1.28
C THR A 149 -3.28 3.03 0.34
N HIS A 150 -3.91 2.02 0.93
CA HIS A 150 -4.79 1.05 0.27
C HIS A 150 -6.04 0.92 1.14
N LEU A 151 -7.17 1.45 0.66
CA LEU A 151 -8.41 1.51 1.43
C LEU A 151 -9.17 0.19 1.37
N GLN A 152 -10.16 0.02 2.24
CA GLN A 152 -10.98 -1.18 2.29
C GLN A 152 -11.70 -1.46 0.95
N ALA A 153 -11.56 -2.70 0.46
CA ALA A 153 -12.30 -3.23 -0.70
C ALA A 153 -13.76 -3.55 -0.35
N TYR A 154 -14.61 -2.54 -0.19
CA TYR A 154 -16.02 -2.73 0.21
C TYR A 154 -16.83 -3.57 -0.79
N PHE A 155 -16.49 -3.53 -2.09
CA PHE A 155 -17.16 -4.34 -3.11
C PHE A 155 -17.00 -5.85 -2.86
N MET A 156 -15.91 -6.30 -2.22
CA MET A 156 -15.70 -7.71 -1.91
C MET A 156 -16.66 -8.24 -0.84
N ILE A 157 -17.20 -7.35 -0.01
CA ILE A 157 -18.06 -7.69 1.13
C ILE A 157 -19.50 -7.21 0.94
N ASN A 158 -19.88 -6.89 -0.31
CA ASN A 158 -21.20 -6.38 -0.68
C ASN A 158 -21.63 -5.16 0.16
N ALA A 159 -20.69 -4.24 0.39
CA ALA A 159 -20.90 -2.98 1.10
C ALA A 159 -20.46 -1.79 0.24
N SER A 160 -20.74 -0.57 0.71
CA SER A 160 -20.31 0.67 0.07
C SER A 160 -19.34 1.45 0.96
N GLY A 161 -18.31 2.02 0.35
CA GLY A 161 -17.44 2.97 1.03
C GLY A 161 -18.17 4.24 1.46
N ASP A 162 -19.28 4.62 0.83
CA ASP A 162 -20.05 5.83 1.19
C ASP A 162 -20.73 5.72 2.56
N ASP A 163 -21.10 4.50 2.97
CA ASP A 163 -21.69 4.23 4.28
C ASP A 163 -20.63 4.20 5.40
N TYR A 164 -19.35 4.07 5.04
CA TYR A 164 -18.21 3.93 5.95
C TYR A 164 -17.03 4.84 5.52
N PRO A 165 -17.17 6.17 5.68
CA PRO A 165 -16.22 7.15 5.16
C PRO A 165 -14.96 7.32 6.03
N GLU A 166 -14.86 6.66 7.18
CA GLU A 166 -13.86 6.93 8.23
C GLU A 166 -12.42 6.90 7.70
N GLN A 167 -12.07 5.87 6.91
CA GLN A 167 -10.73 5.78 6.32
C GLN A 167 -10.43 6.94 5.37
N ARG A 168 -11.41 7.36 4.55
CA ARG A 168 -11.25 8.51 3.63
C ARG A 168 -11.12 9.82 4.40
N ASN A 169 -11.88 9.99 5.47
CA ASN A 169 -11.83 11.18 6.31
C ASN A 169 -10.45 11.33 6.96
N LEU A 170 -9.89 10.25 7.51
CA LEU A 170 -8.54 10.28 8.10
C LEU A 170 -7.44 10.57 7.07
N VAL A 171 -7.55 10.01 5.86
CA VAL A 171 -6.62 10.34 4.76
C VAL A 171 -6.74 11.82 4.37
N LEU A 172 -7.96 12.37 4.33
CA LEU A 172 -8.18 13.78 4.05
C LEU A 172 -7.64 14.67 5.19
N GLU A 173 -7.81 14.29 6.45
CA GLU A 173 -7.25 15.01 7.60
C GLU A 173 -5.72 15.11 7.50
N GLU A 174 -5.05 13.99 7.20
CA GLU A 174 -3.60 13.97 6.99
C GLU A 174 -3.16 14.78 5.77
N ALA A 175 -3.97 14.76 4.70
CA ALA A 175 -3.73 15.55 3.50
C ALA A 175 -3.86 17.06 3.75
N VAL A 176 -4.84 17.48 4.54
CA VAL A 176 -5.08 18.89 4.89
C VAL A 176 -4.06 19.39 5.91
N ALA A 177 -3.55 18.51 6.77
CA ALA A 177 -2.50 18.83 7.75
C ALA A 177 -1.10 18.98 7.11
N ALA A 178 -0.89 18.48 5.90
CA ALA A 178 0.39 18.60 5.20
C ALA A 178 0.68 20.06 4.80
N GLU A 179 1.79 20.61 5.28
CA GLU A 179 2.22 21.96 4.94
C GLU A 179 3.04 21.96 3.65
N GLY A 180 2.52 22.58 2.59
CA GLY A 180 3.23 22.75 1.32
C GLY A 180 2.82 21.73 0.23
N PRO A 181 3.68 21.47 -0.77
CA PRO A 181 3.36 20.56 -1.85
C PRO A 181 3.15 19.13 -1.34
N MET A 182 2.10 18.49 -1.82
CA MET A 182 1.79 17.11 -1.47
C MET A 182 1.36 16.35 -2.71
N VAL A 183 1.76 15.08 -2.77
CA VAL A 183 1.26 14.09 -3.71
C VAL A 183 0.78 12.88 -2.93
N MET A 184 -0.32 12.30 -3.39
CA MET A 184 -0.90 11.12 -2.79
C MET A 184 -1.14 10.10 -3.88
N ALA A 185 -0.78 8.86 -3.61
CA ALA A 185 -1.15 7.75 -4.47
C ALA A 185 -1.84 6.67 -3.65
N VAL A 186 -3.06 6.34 -4.05
CA VAL A 186 -3.98 5.55 -3.26
C VAL A 186 -4.66 4.54 -4.15
N ASP A 187 -4.69 3.29 -3.70
CA ASP A 187 -5.71 2.36 -4.15
C ASP A 187 -6.97 2.59 -3.30
N PHE A 188 -7.92 3.36 -3.86
CA PHE A 188 -9.14 3.75 -3.14
C PHE A 188 -10.16 2.62 -3.06
N ASN A 189 -9.99 1.53 -3.82
CA ASN A 189 -11.00 0.48 -3.99
C ASN A 189 -12.40 1.02 -4.33
N PHE A 190 -12.45 2.13 -5.06
CA PHE A 190 -13.67 2.84 -5.40
C PHE A 190 -13.58 3.35 -6.84
N ALA A 191 -14.69 3.28 -7.57
CA ALA A 191 -14.80 3.82 -8.93
C ALA A 191 -15.26 5.30 -8.88
N PRO A 192 -14.83 6.16 -9.83
CA PRO A 192 -15.20 7.58 -9.85
C PRO A 192 -16.71 7.86 -9.95
#